data_AF-A0A2S9YJZ4-F1
#
_entry.id   AF-A0A2S9YJZ4-F1
#
_cell.length_a   1.000
_cell.length_b   1.000
_cell.length_c   1.000
_cell.angle_alpha   90.00
_cell.angle_beta   90.00
_cell.angle_gamma   90.00
#
_symmetry.space_group_name_H-M   'P 1'
#
loop_
_entity.id
_entity.type
_entity.pdbx_description
1 polymer ?
#
loop_
_entity_poly.entity_id
_entity_poly.type
_entity_poly.pdbx_seq_one_letter_code
_entity_poly.pdbx_strand_id
1 'polypeptide(L)'
;MPSSRIQSTLFAAAFLLTGGLLLTACPQGDVGAPCNHGSVEPPSSKLVTFPALSCSDLLCVYGEEQTVPDVNCETDTQCNDASGGNGENIFECESGSCRLSLQYVLERSMCSKTCATDEDCNNSTLSNRPTVDPDETACGSGFKCTVLQRLGQFCCDKLCVCRDDLPALDELEMDCQENIGDAWLECNAAEDDMSMTGTAP
;
A
#
# COMPACT_ATOMS: atom_id res chain seq x y z
N MET A 1 61.97 31.38 -50.04
CA MET A 1 62.07 32.61 -49.21
C MET A 1 60.70 33.28 -49.20
N PRO A 2 60.34 33.94 -48.08
CA PRO A 2 59.09 33.79 -47.31
C PRO A 2 57.90 34.56 -47.92
N SER A 3 56.63 34.36 -47.55
CA SER A 3 56.09 34.92 -46.30
C SER A 3 54.64 34.49 -46.04
N SER A 4 54.39 34.25 -44.75
CA SER A 4 53.12 34.09 -44.04
C SER A 4 51.94 34.90 -44.58
N ARG A 5 50.73 34.32 -44.44
CA ARG A 5 49.67 34.89 -43.58
C ARG A 5 48.82 33.79 -42.96
N ILE A 6 48.83 33.78 -41.63
CA ILE A 6 47.92 33.07 -40.72
C ILE A 6 46.60 33.84 -40.73
N GLN A 7 45.48 33.16 -40.95
CA GLN A 7 44.16 33.67 -40.54
C GLN A 7 43.44 32.58 -39.78
N SER A 8 43.51 32.72 -38.45
CA SER A 8 42.64 32.05 -37.49
C SER A 8 41.21 32.58 -37.68
N THR A 9 40.28 31.69 -37.99
CA THR A 9 38.85 31.92 -37.77
C THR A 9 38.38 30.94 -36.71
N LEU A 10 38.32 31.45 -35.48
CA LEU A 10 37.49 30.91 -34.40
C LEU A 10 36.03 30.98 -34.84
N PHE A 11 35.41 29.82 -35.07
CA PHE A 11 33.97 29.67 -34.94
C PHE A 11 33.70 28.80 -33.73
N ALA A 12 33.48 29.47 -32.61
CA ALA A 12 32.68 28.94 -31.52
C ALA A 12 31.22 28.90 -31.98
N ALA A 13 30.55 27.76 -31.82
CA ALA A 13 29.27 27.64 -31.12
C ALA A 13 28.51 26.37 -31.51
N ALA A 14 28.12 25.64 -30.46
CA ALA A 14 26.81 25.01 -30.31
C ALA A 14 26.37 23.97 -31.35
N PHE A 15 26.65 22.69 -31.06
CA PHE A 15 25.60 21.69 -31.21
C PHE A 15 25.27 21.12 -29.84
N LEU A 16 24.05 21.45 -29.43
CA LEU A 16 23.39 21.12 -28.19
C LEU A 16 23.31 19.61 -28.02
N LEU A 17 23.64 19.18 -26.80
CA LEU A 17 23.26 17.89 -26.22
C LEU A 17 21.75 17.69 -26.35
N THR A 18 21.29 16.99 -27.39
CA THR A 18 19.99 16.30 -27.35
C THR A 18 20.21 14.88 -26.85
N GLY A 19 20.85 14.77 -25.69
CA GLY A 19 20.79 13.59 -24.85
C GLY A 19 19.47 13.62 -24.09
N GLY A 20 18.37 13.43 -24.83
CA GLY A 20 17.09 13.12 -24.24
C GLY A 20 17.15 11.69 -23.72
N LEU A 21 17.79 11.51 -22.56
CA LEU A 21 17.44 10.43 -21.64
C LEU A 21 15.98 10.71 -21.26
N LEU A 22 15.06 10.27 -22.11
CA LEU A 22 13.74 9.90 -21.70
C LEU A 22 13.97 8.75 -20.72
N LEU A 23 14.20 9.09 -19.45
CA LEU A 23 13.78 8.27 -18.34
C LEU A 23 12.26 8.18 -18.51
N THR A 24 11.81 7.30 -19.40
CA THR A 24 10.51 6.70 -19.25
C THR A 24 10.63 5.95 -17.94
N ALA A 25 10.32 6.64 -16.84
CA ALA A 25 9.84 6.00 -15.64
C ALA A 25 8.64 5.20 -16.13
N CYS A 26 8.87 3.95 -16.51
CA CYS A 26 7.79 3.02 -16.76
C CYS A 26 7.11 2.92 -15.40
N PRO A 27 5.86 3.39 -15.22
CA PRO A 27 5.11 2.92 -14.09
C PRO A 27 5.10 1.40 -14.25
N GLN A 28 5.77 0.69 -13.36
CA GLN A 28 5.63 -0.75 -13.26
C GLN A 28 4.60 -0.90 -12.17
N GLY A 29 3.33 -0.90 -12.57
CA GLY A 29 2.22 -1.16 -11.66
C GLY A 29 2.49 -2.51 -11.01
N ASP A 30 2.73 -2.53 -9.71
CA ASP A 30 3.12 -3.71 -8.95
C ASP A 30 2.03 -4.10 -7.96
N VAL A 31 0.81 -3.59 -8.15
CA VAL A 31 -0.36 -4.00 -7.37
C VAL A 31 -0.46 -5.53 -7.30
N GLY A 32 -0.48 -6.07 -6.10
CA GLY A 32 -0.50 -7.52 -5.86
C GLY A 32 0.86 -8.20 -5.77
N ALA A 33 1.97 -7.49 -5.99
CA ALA A 33 3.29 -8.01 -5.64
C ALA A 33 3.40 -8.16 -4.12
N PRO A 34 4.00 -9.23 -3.60
CA PRO A 34 4.19 -9.39 -2.17
C PRO A 34 5.08 -8.28 -1.62
N CYS A 35 4.73 -7.78 -0.43
CA CYS A 35 5.48 -6.71 0.23
C CYS A 35 5.67 -6.98 1.71
N ASN A 36 6.70 -6.36 2.27
CA ASN A 36 6.96 -6.40 3.70
C ASN A 36 6.70 -5.01 4.29
N HIS A 37 5.86 -4.93 5.31
CA HIS A 37 5.54 -3.70 6.04
C HIS A 37 6.64 -3.25 7.02
N GLY A 38 7.76 -3.98 7.11
CA GLY A 38 8.93 -3.64 7.93
C GLY A 38 8.73 -3.80 9.44
N SER A 39 7.57 -4.32 9.87
CA SER A 39 7.30 -4.62 11.28
C SER A 39 7.70 -6.05 11.60
N VAL A 40 8.23 -6.25 12.80
CA VAL A 40 8.51 -7.58 13.38
C VAL A 40 7.34 -8.10 14.20
N GLU A 41 6.32 -7.28 14.43
CA GLU A 41 5.09 -7.65 15.11
C GLU A 41 3.93 -7.64 14.11
N PRO A 42 3.07 -8.68 14.14
CA PRO A 42 1.88 -8.74 13.30
C PRO A 42 0.87 -7.67 13.74
N PRO A 43 0.24 -6.95 12.81
CA PRO A 43 -0.81 -6.00 13.16
C PRO A 43 -2.04 -6.73 13.72
N SER A 44 -2.77 -6.07 14.63
CA SER A 44 -4.03 -6.59 15.16
C SER A 44 -5.24 -6.33 14.25
N SER A 45 -5.03 -5.65 13.12
CA SER A 45 -6.07 -5.21 12.18
C SER A 45 -5.50 -4.99 10.78
N LYS A 46 -6.33 -4.50 9.85
CA LYS A 46 -5.91 -3.97 8.55
C LYS A 46 -4.74 -2.99 8.72
N LEU A 47 -3.79 -3.04 7.81
CA LEU A 47 -2.57 -2.23 7.86
C LEU A 47 -2.26 -1.64 6.49
N VAL A 48 -2.01 -0.33 6.45
CA VAL A 48 -1.41 0.35 5.31
C VAL A 48 -0.08 0.94 5.74
N THR A 49 1.01 0.47 5.14
CA THR A 49 2.36 0.95 5.44
C THR A 49 2.90 1.82 4.32
N PHE A 50 3.48 2.95 4.71
CA PHE A 50 4.20 3.86 3.82
C PHE A 50 5.35 4.52 4.60
N PRO A 51 6.55 4.64 4.00
CA PRO A 51 6.94 4.18 2.66
C PRO A 51 7.35 2.70 2.66
N ALA A 52 6.76 1.90 1.76
CA ALA A 52 7.15 0.53 1.47
C ALA A 52 8.08 0.50 0.26
N LEU A 53 9.40 0.52 0.48
CA LEU A 53 10.40 0.65 -0.58
C LEU A 53 10.42 -0.50 -1.60
N SER A 54 9.79 -1.63 -1.28
CA SER A 54 9.58 -2.74 -2.22
C SER A 54 8.53 -2.45 -3.27
N CYS A 55 7.68 -1.43 -3.05
CA CYS A 55 6.54 -1.11 -3.91
C CYS A 55 6.79 0.14 -4.75
N SER A 56 6.29 0.16 -5.99
CA SER A 56 6.42 1.27 -6.93
C SER A 56 5.77 2.56 -6.40
N ASP A 57 4.56 2.44 -5.86
CA ASP A 57 3.83 3.55 -5.23
C ASP A 57 4.13 3.67 -3.72
N LEU A 58 5.11 2.92 -3.22
CA LEU A 58 5.53 2.89 -1.81
C LEU A 58 4.43 2.49 -0.82
N LEU A 59 3.38 1.81 -1.29
CA LEU A 59 2.26 1.38 -0.47
C LEU A 59 2.23 -0.14 -0.34
N CYS A 60 2.23 -0.63 0.90
CA CYS A 60 2.06 -2.04 1.24
C CYS A 60 0.81 -2.20 2.10
N VAL A 61 -0.11 -3.06 1.67
CA VAL A 61 -1.43 -3.22 2.27
C VAL A 61 -1.64 -4.66 2.73
N TYR A 62 -2.07 -4.82 3.97
CA TYR A 62 -2.72 -6.01 4.50
C TYR A 62 -4.21 -5.67 4.71
N GLY A 63 -5.07 -6.28 3.89
CA GLY A 63 -6.49 -5.90 3.78
C GLY A 63 -7.45 -6.71 4.65
N GLU A 64 -6.97 -7.81 5.23
CA GLU A 64 -7.82 -8.79 5.88
C GLU A 64 -8.07 -8.48 7.36
N GLU A 65 -9.28 -8.82 7.82
CA GLU A 65 -9.67 -8.65 9.22
C GLU A 65 -9.91 -10.03 9.85
N GLN A 66 -9.16 -10.33 10.89
CA GLN A 66 -9.17 -11.62 11.55
C GLN A 66 -9.63 -11.48 13.00
N THR A 67 -10.59 -12.32 13.40
CA THR A 67 -11.02 -12.38 14.81
C THR A 67 -10.07 -13.31 15.56
N VAL A 68 -9.17 -12.73 16.35
CA VAL A 68 -8.23 -13.51 17.16
C VAL A 68 -8.99 -14.31 18.22
N PRO A 69 -8.78 -15.64 18.32
CA PRO A 69 -9.40 -16.45 19.36
C PRO A 69 -8.97 -16.04 20.76
N ASP A 70 -9.93 -15.76 21.64
CA ASP A 70 -9.68 -15.49 23.06
C ASP A 70 -9.55 -16.79 23.86
N VAL A 71 -8.46 -17.52 23.59
CA VAL A 71 -8.11 -18.76 24.29
C VAL A 71 -6.66 -18.72 24.73
N ASN A 72 -6.37 -19.34 25.87
CA ASN A 72 -4.99 -19.61 26.25
C ASN A 72 -4.43 -20.71 25.34
N CYS A 73 -3.17 -20.55 24.96
CA CYS A 73 -2.49 -21.48 24.06
C CYS A 73 -1.11 -21.88 24.58
N GLU A 74 -0.64 -23.02 24.12
CA GLU A 74 0.73 -23.54 24.22
C GLU A 74 1.32 -23.77 22.83
N THR A 75 0.48 -23.94 21.80
CA THR A 75 0.90 -24.19 20.43
C THR A 75 0.02 -23.42 19.43
N ASP A 76 0.56 -23.13 18.25
CA ASP A 76 -0.17 -22.48 17.15
C ASP A 76 -1.39 -23.30 16.73
N THR A 77 -1.30 -24.64 16.78
CA THR A 77 -2.42 -25.53 16.46
C THR A 77 -3.64 -25.24 17.33
N GLN A 78 -3.46 -24.95 18.62
CA GLN A 78 -4.60 -24.64 19.49
C GLN A 78 -5.31 -23.35 19.09
N CYS A 79 -4.57 -22.34 18.65
CA CYS A 79 -5.14 -21.09 18.15
C CYS A 79 -5.93 -21.32 16.85
N ASN A 80 -5.35 -22.05 15.89
CA ASN A 80 -6.00 -22.31 14.60
C ASN A 80 -7.17 -23.30 14.70
N ASP A 81 -7.14 -24.23 15.65
CA ASP A 81 -8.29 -25.10 15.94
C ASP A 81 -9.44 -24.30 16.59
N ALA A 82 -9.11 -23.35 17.48
CA ALA A 82 -10.10 -22.50 18.14
C ALA A 82 -10.79 -21.51 17.17
N SER A 83 -10.16 -21.15 16.06
CA SER A 83 -10.76 -20.32 15.00
C SER A 83 -11.61 -21.11 14.01
N GLY A 84 -11.80 -22.42 14.20
CA GLY A 84 -12.65 -23.26 13.34
C GLY A 84 -11.91 -24.15 12.35
N GLY A 85 -10.58 -24.22 12.42
CA GLY A 85 -9.77 -25.29 11.80
C GLY A 85 -9.94 -25.42 10.29
N ASN A 86 -9.51 -24.42 9.53
CA ASN A 86 -9.48 -24.39 8.07
C ASN A 86 -8.18 -24.97 7.45
N GLY A 87 -7.22 -25.38 8.28
CA GLY A 87 -5.94 -25.94 7.82
C GLY A 87 -4.90 -24.89 7.41
N GLU A 88 -5.21 -23.61 7.62
CA GLU A 88 -4.31 -22.48 7.38
C GLU A 88 -3.66 -22.05 8.69
N ASN A 89 -2.37 -21.67 8.66
CA ASN A 89 -1.62 -21.20 9.84
C ASN A 89 -1.82 -19.68 10.03
N ILE A 90 -3.06 -19.29 10.30
CA ILE A 90 -3.48 -17.88 10.41
C ILE A 90 -2.99 -17.29 11.74
N PHE A 91 -3.05 -18.07 12.81
CA PHE A 91 -2.73 -17.63 14.17
C PHE A 91 -1.48 -18.34 14.70
N GLU A 92 -0.75 -17.66 15.57
CA GLU A 92 0.38 -18.20 16.33
C GLU A 92 0.18 -18.00 17.83
N CYS A 93 0.76 -18.88 18.62
CA CYS A 93 0.73 -18.79 20.07
C CYS A 93 1.97 -18.05 20.58
N GLU A 94 1.77 -16.90 21.21
CA GLU A 94 2.84 -16.15 21.84
C GLU A 94 2.51 -15.88 23.31
N SER A 95 3.45 -16.23 24.20
CA SER A 95 3.35 -15.93 25.64
C SER A 95 2.04 -16.41 26.30
N GLY A 96 1.43 -17.48 25.77
CA GLY A 96 0.19 -18.03 26.30
C GLY A 96 -1.09 -17.48 25.69
N SER A 97 -0.99 -16.57 24.72
CA SER A 97 -2.13 -15.94 24.05
C SER A 97 -2.03 -16.08 22.53
N CYS A 98 -3.17 -16.29 21.88
CA CYS A 98 -3.24 -16.31 20.43
C CYS A 98 -3.07 -14.90 19.88
N ARG A 99 -2.34 -14.79 18.77
CA ARG A 99 -2.26 -13.58 17.94
C ARG A 99 -2.19 -13.97 16.47
N LEU A 100 -2.35 -12.99 15.60
CA LEU A 100 -2.20 -13.20 14.16
C LEU A 100 -0.74 -13.61 13.84
N SER A 101 -0.54 -14.56 12.93
CA SER A 101 0.80 -14.98 12.50
C SER A 101 1.47 -13.91 11.65
N LEU A 102 2.72 -13.56 11.96
CA LEU A 102 3.49 -12.63 11.13
C LEU A 102 3.70 -13.18 9.72
N GLN A 103 3.95 -14.49 9.61
CA GLN A 103 4.14 -15.14 8.32
C GLN A 103 2.87 -15.03 7.45
N TYR A 104 1.72 -15.26 8.06
CA TYR A 104 0.43 -15.10 7.37
C TYR A 104 0.21 -13.67 6.87
N VAL A 105 0.49 -12.67 7.73
CA VAL A 105 0.38 -11.26 7.34
C VAL A 105 1.28 -10.93 6.16
N LEU A 106 2.53 -11.40 6.17
CA LEU A 106 3.48 -11.16 5.08
C LEU A 106 3.06 -11.84 3.77
N GLU A 107 2.49 -13.04 3.83
CA GLU A 107 1.98 -13.76 2.65
C GLU A 107 0.74 -13.08 2.04
N ARG A 108 -0.06 -12.40 2.88
CA ARG A 108 -1.26 -11.66 2.46
C ARG A 108 -0.99 -10.17 2.20
N SER A 109 0.21 -9.67 2.51
CA SER A 109 0.60 -8.28 2.31
C SER A 109 1.01 -8.01 0.86
N MET A 110 0.36 -7.03 0.24
CA MET A 110 0.54 -6.74 -1.17
C MET A 110 0.81 -5.27 -1.44
N CYS A 111 1.68 -5.02 -2.43
CA CYS A 111 1.85 -3.69 -2.99
C CYS A 111 0.51 -3.19 -3.51
N SER A 112 0.23 -1.92 -3.25
CA SER A 112 -1.00 -1.24 -3.59
C SER A 112 -0.70 0.12 -4.18
N LYS A 113 -1.75 0.83 -4.59
CA LYS A 113 -1.70 2.22 -5.05
C LYS A 113 -3.04 2.91 -4.83
N THR A 114 -3.02 4.23 -4.85
CA THR A 114 -4.25 5.04 -4.88
C THR A 114 -4.98 4.86 -6.21
N CYS A 115 -6.31 4.89 -6.18
CA CYS A 115 -7.14 4.65 -7.35
C CYS A 115 -8.39 5.54 -7.34
N ALA A 116 -8.96 5.78 -8.51
CA ALA A 116 -10.28 6.41 -8.67
C ALA A 116 -11.35 5.36 -9.00
N THR A 117 -11.00 4.35 -9.80
CA THR A 117 -11.90 3.27 -10.23
C THR A 117 -11.24 1.89 -10.18
N ASP A 118 -12.05 0.83 -10.24
CA ASP A 118 -11.56 -0.56 -10.25
C ASP A 118 -10.61 -0.83 -11.43
N GLU A 119 -10.79 -0.13 -12.55
CA GLU A 119 -9.92 -0.23 -13.73
C GLU A 119 -8.49 0.25 -13.44
N ASP A 120 -8.30 1.21 -12.54
CA ASP A 120 -6.96 1.67 -12.17
C ASP A 120 -6.17 0.54 -11.50
N CYS A 121 -6.86 -0.37 -10.80
CA CYS A 121 -6.28 -1.54 -10.16
C CYS A 121 -6.06 -2.71 -11.12
N ASN A 122 -6.45 -2.57 -12.38
CA ASN A 122 -6.23 -3.59 -13.38
C ASN A 122 -4.79 -3.54 -13.91
N ASN A 123 -4.06 -4.55 -13.50
CA ASN A 123 -2.63 -4.68 -13.71
C ASN A 123 -2.30 -5.41 -15.04
N SER A 124 -3.10 -5.17 -16.08
CA SER A 124 -3.06 -5.94 -17.34
C SER A 124 -2.39 -5.23 -18.51
N THR A 125 -2.14 -3.93 -18.41
CA THR A 125 -1.49 -3.17 -19.49
C THR A 125 0.03 -3.27 -19.40
N LEU A 126 0.75 -3.14 -20.53
CA LEU A 126 2.22 -3.18 -20.53
C LEU A 126 2.86 -2.11 -19.61
N SER A 127 2.14 -1.02 -19.36
CA SER A 127 2.55 0.09 -18.51
C SER A 127 2.05 -0.01 -17.06
N ASN A 128 1.34 -1.08 -16.68
CA ASN A 128 0.87 -1.34 -15.31
C ASN A 128 0.94 -2.83 -15.00
N ARG A 129 1.78 -3.59 -15.71
CA ARG A 129 1.88 -5.04 -15.51
C ARG A 129 2.69 -5.30 -14.24
N PRO A 130 2.19 -6.16 -13.34
CA PRO A 130 2.92 -6.54 -12.14
C PRO A 130 4.24 -7.15 -12.55
N THR A 131 5.27 -6.76 -11.82
CA THR A 131 6.61 -7.34 -11.95
C THR A 131 6.59 -8.83 -11.63
N VAL A 132 5.60 -9.26 -10.82
CA VAL A 132 5.35 -10.65 -10.45
C VAL A 132 4.34 -11.32 -11.41
N ASP A 133 4.44 -12.64 -11.52
CA ASP A 133 3.49 -13.42 -12.31
C ASP A 133 2.08 -13.32 -11.67
N PRO A 134 0.98 -13.24 -12.42
CA PRO A 134 -0.37 -13.41 -11.87
C PRO A 134 -0.58 -14.68 -11.03
N ASP A 135 0.28 -15.70 -11.17
CA ASP A 135 0.24 -16.88 -10.30
C ASP A 135 0.98 -16.69 -8.95
N GLU A 136 1.70 -15.58 -8.77
CA GLU A 136 2.43 -15.21 -7.55
C GLU A 136 1.65 -14.22 -6.66
N THR A 137 0.52 -13.68 -7.14
CA THR A 137 -0.41 -12.92 -6.30
C THR A 137 -1.26 -13.87 -5.48
N ALA A 138 -1.34 -13.66 -4.17
CA ALA A 138 -2.28 -14.35 -3.29
C ALA A 138 -3.76 -14.00 -3.60
N CYS A 139 -4.01 -13.01 -4.45
CA CYS A 139 -5.33 -12.53 -4.85
C CYS A 139 -5.80 -13.22 -6.13
N GLY A 140 -6.75 -14.15 -6.01
CA GLY A 140 -7.34 -14.90 -7.11
C GLY A 140 -8.52 -14.20 -7.79
N SER A 141 -9.30 -13.38 -7.07
CA SER A 141 -10.46 -12.67 -7.64
C SER A 141 -10.14 -11.26 -8.17
N GLY A 142 -8.88 -10.83 -8.05
CA GLY A 142 -8.41 -9.53 -8.53
C GLY A 142 -8.64 -8.39 -7.53
N PHE A 143 -8.36 -7.16 -7.96
CA PHE A 143 -8.35 -6.00 -7.07
C PHE A 143 -9.62 -5.13 -7.22
N LYS A 144 -10.02 -4.48 -6.12
CA LYS A 144 -11.09 -3.48 -6.05
C LYS A 144 -10.48 -2.16 -5.61
N CYS A 145 -10.95 -1.07 -6.19
CA CYS A 145 -10.65 0.27 -5.74
C CYS A 145 -11.61 0.67 -4.61
N THR A 146 -11.13 0.61 -3.37
CA THR A 146 -11.98 0.84 -2.19
C THR A 146 -11.19 1.47 -1.04
N VAL A 147 -11.91 1.94 -0.03
CA VAL A 147 -11.34 2.50 1.20
C VAL A 147 -11.02 1.37 2.18
N LEU A 148 -9.89 1.46 2.88
CA LEU A 148 -9.47 0.43 3.83
C LEU A 148 -9.49 0.90 5.30
N GLN A 149 -9.35 2.20 5.54
CA GLN A 149 -9.27 2.75 6.89
C GLN A 149 -9.94 4.13 7.02
N ARG A 150 -10.44 4.40 8.23
CA ARG A 150 -11.11 5.65 8.64
C ARG A 150 -10.16 6.65 9.30
N LEU A 151 -8.88 6.31 9.45
CA LEU A 151 -7.93 7.10 10.24
C LEU A 151 -6.53 7.03 9.62
N GLY A 152 -5.68 7.97 10.02
CA GLY A 152 -4.29 8.05 9.58
C GLY A 152 -4.12 8.70 8.21
N GLN A 153 -2.91 8.59 7.65
CA GLN A 153 -2.50 9.31 6.45
C GLN A 153 -3.24 8.90 5.16
N PHE A 154 -3.92 7.75 5.16
CA PHE A 154 -4.77 7.30 4.04
C PHE A 154 -6.22 7.19 4.47
N CYS A 155 -6.67 8.07 5.36
CA CYS A 155 -8.06 8.07 5.77
C CYS A 155 -8.98 8.34 4.57
N CYS A 156 -9.93 7.44 4.33
CA CYS A 156 -10.89 7.53 3.24
C CYS A 156 -10.26 7.64 1.83
N ASP A 157 -8.96 7.43 1.72
CA ASP A 157 -8.30 7.28 0.43
C ASP A 157 -8.64 5.91 -0.15
N LYS A 158 -8.98 5.92 -1.44
CA LYS A 158 -9.23 4.70 -2.18
C LYS A 158 -7.91 4.08 -2.62
N LEU A 159 -7.73 2.81 -2.27
CA LEU A 159 -6.57 2.01 -2.57
C LEU A 159 -6.99 0.76 -3.36
N CYS A 160 -6.05 0.20 -4.12
CA CYS A 160 -6.23 -1.09 -4.75
C CYS A 160 -6.07 -2.21 -3.70
N VAL A 161 -7.17 -2.86 -3.34
CA VAL A 161 -7.20 -3.91 -2.32
C VAL A 161 -7.63 -5.22 -2.96
N CYS A 162 -7.02 -6.34 -2.54
CA CYS A 162 -7.43 -7.64 -3.02
C CYS A 162 -8.86 -7.96 -2.62
N ARG A 163 -9.69 -8.41 -3.56
CA ARG A 163 -11.11 -8.75 -3.33
C ARG A 163 -11.31 -9.95 -2.40
N ASP A 164 -10.35 -10.87 -2.35
CA ASP A 164 -10.41 -12.04 -1.45
C ASP A 164 -10.20 -11.66 0.02
N ASP A 165 -9.55 -10.52 0.26
CA ASP A 165 -9.27 -9.96 1.58
C ASP A 165 -10.37 -9.03 2.10
N LEU A 166 -11.37 -8.71 1.27
CA LEU A 166 -12.40 -7.73 1.64
C LEU A 166 -13.51 -8.35 2.50
N PRO A 167 -13.67 -7.94 3.78
CA PRO A 167 -14.95 -8.09 4.45
C PRO A 167 -16.00 -7.18 3.78
N ALA A 168 -17.24 -7.20 4.27
CA ALA A 168 -18.25 -6.23 3.84
C ALA A 168 -17.80 -4.79 4.19
N LEU A 169 -17.15 -4.11 3.24
CA LEU A 169 -16.68 -2.73 3.38
C LEU A 169 -17.77 -1.69 3.13
N ASP A 170 -19.00 -2.10 2.85
CA ASP A 170 -20.10 -1.22 2.47
C ASP A 170 -20.36 -0.10 3.50
N GLU A 171 -20.23 -0.41 4.80
CA GLU A 171 -20.36 0.58 5.87
C GLU A 171 -19.19 1.57 5.88
N LEU A 172 -17.96 1.09 5.65
CA LEU A 172 -16.79 1.95 5.54
C LEU A 172 -16.85 2.86 4.30
N GLU A 173 -17.30 2.33 3.17
CA GLU A 173 -17.49 3.10 1.93
C GLU A 173 -18.53 4.20 2.12
N MET A 174 -19.62 3.91 2.85
CA MET A 174 -20.65 4.90 3.18
C MET A 174 -20.12 5.97 4.13
N ASP A 175 -19.38 5.59 5.18
CA ASP A 175 -18.81 6.53 6.15
C ASP A 175 -17.68 7.39 5.56
N CYS A 176 -17.05 6.94 4.48
CA CYS A 176 -16.07 7.71 3.71
C CYS A 176 -16.66 8.49 2.53
N GLN A 177 -17.99 8.58 2.43
CA GLN A 177 -18.62 9.36 1.38
C GLN A 177 -18.34 10.86 1.54
N GLU A 178 -17.85 11.48 0.46
CA GLU A 178 -17.45 12.87 0.45
C GLU A 178 -18.55 13.82 0.95
N ASN A 179 -18.21 14.70 1.91
CA ASN A 179 -19.10 15.66 2.55
C ASN A 179 -20.34 15.08 3.25
N ILE A 180 -20.43 13.76 3.42
CA ILE A 180 -21.63 13.09 3.95
C ILE A 180 -21.27 12.17 5.11
N GLY A 181 -20.31 11.29 4.89
CA GLY A 181 -19.96 10.25 5.86
C GLY A 181 -19.16 10.81 7.03
N ASP A 182 -19.42 10.27 8.22
CA ASP A 182 -18.82 10.73 9.47
C ASP A 182 -17.28 10.63 9.43
N ALA A 183 -16.74 9.52 8.90
CA ALA A 183 -15.30 9.34 8.77
C ALA A 183 -14.68 10.33 7.78
N TRP A 184 -15.36 10.64 6.68
CA TRP A 184 -14.88 11.67 5.76
C TRP A 184 -14.81 13.05 6.42
N LEU A 185 -15.83 13.41 7.21
CA LEU A 185 -15.87 14.67 7.95
C LEU A 185 -14.75 14.73 8.99
N GLU A 186 -14.51 13.66 9.74
CA GLU A 186 -13.42 13.59 10.71
C GLU A 186 -12.05 13.76 10.06
N CYS A 187 -11.84 13.16 8.90
CA CYS A 187 -10.54 13.21 8.21
C CYS A 187 -10.27 14.51 7.46
N ASN A 188 -11.32 15.26 7.12
CA ASN A 188 -11.22 16.54 6.43
C ASN A 188 -11.60 17.73 7.33
N ALA A 189 -11.95 17.48 8.60
CA ALA A 189 -12.05 18.53 9.60
C ALA A 189 -10.64 19.12 9.78
N ALA A 190 -10.43 20.31 9.22
CA ALA A 190 -9.24 21.09 9.52
C ALA A 190 -9.06 21.14 11.04
N GLU A 191 -7.83 20.98 11.52
CA GLU A 191 -7.44 21.06 12.93
C GLU A 191 -7.64 22.49 13.51
N ASP A 192 -8.81 23.09 13.32
CA ASP A 192 -9.13 24.46 13.72
C ASP A 192 -9.44 24.59 15.23
N ASP A 193 -9.31 23.53 16.03
CA ASP A 193 -9.68 23.57 17.46
C ASP A 193 -8.70 22.87 18.43
N MET A 194 -7.38 22.97 18.19
CA MET A 194 -6.37 22.67 19.23
C MET A 194 -5.57 23.89 19.72
N SER A 195 -6.03 25.12 19.42
CA SER A 195 -5.37 26.35 19.87
C SER A 195 -6.19 27.17 20.88
N MET A 196 -6.73 26.58 21.94
CA MET A 196 -7.33 27.36 23.05
C MET A 196 -7.23 26.69 24.43
N THR A 197 -6.03 26.38 24.93
CA THR A 197 -5.81 26.34 26.40
C THR A 197 -4.38 26.74 26.75
N GLY A 198 -4.16 28.03 27.02
CA GLY A 198 -2.82 28.51 27.39
C GLY A 198 -2.69 29.97 27.75
N THR A 199 -3.67 30.57 28.45
CA THR A 199 -3.42 31.84 29.14
C THR A 199 -4.21 31.88 30.44
N ALA A 200 -3.54 31.52 31.53
CA ALA A 200 -3.99 31.86 32.88
C ALA A 200 -3.15 33.06 33.37
N PRO A 201 -3.77 34.10 33.96
CA PRO A 201 -3.06 35.12 34.72
C PRO A 201 -2.58 34.60 36.08
#